data_AF-A0A550CQR1-F1
#
_entry.id   AF-A0A550CQR1-F1
#
_cell.length_a   1.000
_cell.length_b   1.000
_cell.length_c   1.000
_cell.angle_alpha   90.00
_cell.angle_beta   90.00
_cell.angle_gamma   90.00
#
_symmetry.space_group_name_H-M   'P 1'
#
loop_
_entity.id
_entity.type
_entity.pdbx_description
1 polymer ?
#
loop_
_entity_poly.entity_id
_entity_poly.type
_entity_poly.pdbx_seq_one_letter_code
_entity_poly.pdbx_strand_id
1 'polypeptide(L)'
;MSFLVGSLSGAVVAGGFYYGFSNLINSRTADHRRDLHTLSVRLVDHPSLVPAPPSAASRVTDRSFGDLVQTRWNQELAKLFHGARDLDQRAVAWGKSLLYGEEK
;
A
#
# COMPACT_ATOMS: atom_id res chain seq x y z
N MET A 1 -61.77 7.04 13.38
CA MET A 1 -60.99 5.82 13.03
C MET A 1 -59.49 5.94 13.38
N SER A 2 -59.13 6.43 14.57
CA SER A 2 -57.71 6.65 14.96
C SER A 2 -57.18 5.57 15.92
N PHE A 3 -58.03 5.04 16.79
CA PHE A 3 -57.63 4.08 17.83
C PHE A 3 -57.16 2.73 17.28
N LEU A 4 -57.81 2.21 16.23
CA LEU A 4 -57.43 0.93 15.60
C LEU A 4 -56.11 1.02 14.83
N VAL A 5 -55.84 2.16 14.19
CA VAL A 5 -54.57 2.40 13.48
C VAL A 5 -53.40 2.53 14.47
N GLY A 6 -53.64 3.15 15.64
CA GLY A 6 -52.65 3.22 16.73
C GLY A 6 -52.34 1.86 17.38
N SER A 7 -53.34 1.01 17.60
CA SER A 7 -53.12 -0.33 18.17
C SER A 7 -52.44 -1.28 17.18
N LEU A 8 -52.81 -1.23 15.90
CA LEU A 8 -52.13 -2.01 14.85
C LEU A 8 -50.69 -1.54 14.64
N SER A 9 -50.43 -0.24 14.63
CA SER A 9 -49.05 0.27 14.50
C SER A 9 -48.20 -0.07 15.72
N GLY A 10 -48.74 0.03 16.94
CA GLY A 10 -48.07 -0.37 18.17
C GLY A 10 -47.74 -1.86 18.23
N ALA A 11 -48.65 -2.73 17.77
CA ALA A 11 -48.43 -4.17 17.70
C ALA A 11 -47.37 -4.56 16.66
N VAL A 12 -47.34 -3.90 15.50
CA VAL A 12 -46.32 -4.14 14.46
C VAL A 12 -44.94 -3.66 14.91
N VAL A 13 -44.86 -2.52 15.59
CA VAL A 13 -43.59 -2.01 16.12
C VAL A 13 -43.07 -2.91 17.24
N ALA A 14 -43.93 -3.28 18.20
CA ALA A 14 -43.57 -4.19 19.29
C ALA A 14 -43.23 -5.61 18.79
N GLY A 15 -43.97 -6.13 17.81
CA GLY A 15 -43.70 -7.45 17.25
C GLY A 15 -42.47 -7.49 16.36
N GLY A 16 -42.34 -6.54 15.43
CA GLY A 16 -41.28 -6.55 14.42
C GLY A 16 -39.93 -6.07 14.93
N PHE A 17 -39.90 -4.93 15.65
CA PHE A 17 -38.64 -4.37 16.12
C PHE A 17 -38.14 -5.05 17.38
N TYR A 18 -38.98 -5.32 18.38
CA TYR A 18 -38.48 -5.95 19.61
C TYR A 18 -37.98 -7.36 19.35
N TYR A 19 -38.76 -8.23 18.70
CA TYR A 19 -38.28 -9.58 18.38
C TYR A 19 -37.16 -9.56 17.35
N GLY A 20 -37.21 -8.68 16.35
CA GLY A 20 -36.15 -8.53 15.36
C GLY A 20 -34.81 -8.12 16.00
N PHE A 21 -34.81 -7.06 16.80
CA PHE A 21 -33.61 -6.62 17.51
C PHE A 21 -33.19 -7.60 18.61
N SER A 22 -34.12 -8.20 19.35
CA SER A 22 -33.80 -9.19 20.37
C SER A 22 -33.12 -10.41 19.77
N ASN A 23 -33.66 -10.93 18.67
CA ASN A 23 -33.06 -12.07 17.97
C ASN A 23 -31.72 -11.69 17.33
N LEU A 24 -31.60 -10.48 16.76
CA LEU A 24 -30.34 -9.97 16.20
C LEU A 24 -29.25 -9.79 17.27
N ILE A 25 -29.61 -9.24 18.44
CA ILE A 25 -28.69 -9.07 19.56
C ILE A 25 -28.26 -10.44 20.07
N ASN A 26 -29.18 -11.39 20.23
CA ASN A 26 -28.85 -12.75 20.66
C ASN A 26 -27.94 -13.48 19.68
N SER A 27 -28.25 -13.43 18.37
CA SER A 27 -27.42 -14.11 17.37
C SER A 27 -26.02 -13.51 17.30
N ARG A 28 -25.90 -12.19 17.23
CA ARG A 28 -24.60 -11.50 17.22
C ARG A 28 -23.79 -11.76 18.48
N THR A 29 -24.44 -11.80 19.64
CA THR A 29 -23.77 -12.08 20.91
C THR A 29 -23.28 -13.52 20.98
N ALA A 30 -24.07 -14.47 20.48
CA ALA A 30 -23.66 -15.88 20.39
C ALA A 30 -22.45 -16.04 19.45
N ASP A 31 -22.43 -15.34 18.32
CA ASP A 31 -21.31 -15.35 17.38
C ASP A 31 -20.05 -14.72 17.98
N HIS A 32 -20.17 -13.54 18.60
CA HIS A 32 -19.04 -12.90 19.29
C HIS A 32 -18.48 -13.78 20.41
N ARG A 33 -19.33 -14.50 21.15
CA ARG A 33 -18.89 -15.43 22.19
C ARG A 33 -18.07 -16.58 21.61
N ARG A 34 -18.46 -17.13 20.45
CA ARG A 34 -17.71 -18.18 19.75
C ARG A 34 -16.36 -17.66 19.24
N ASP A 35 -16.34 -16.45 18.69
CA ASP A 35 -15.12 -15.83 18.20
C ASP A 35 -14.13 -15.56 19.33
N LEU A 36 -14.60 -14.96 20.43
CA LEU A 36 -13.77 -14.72 21.61
C LEU A 36 -13.22 -16.02 22.19
N HIS A 37 -14.05 -17.06 22.27
CA HIS A 37 -13.59 -18.38 22.70
C HIS A 37 -12.52 -18.96 21.76
N THR A 38 -12.71 -18.83 20.46
CA THR A 38 -11.73 -19.31 19.46
C THR A 38 -10.41 -18.54 19.57
N LEU A 39 -10.46 -17.22 19.74
CA LEU A 39 -9.28 -16.39 19.93
C LEU A 39 -8.57 -16.69 21.25
N SER A 40 -9.31 -16.92 22.34
CA SER A 40 -8.70 -17.28 23.63
C SER A 40 -8.02 -18.64 23.58
N VAL A 41 -8.64 -19.63 22.93
CA VAL A 41 -8.04 -20.94 22.71
C VAL A 41 -6.78 -20.80 21.87
N ARG A 42 -6.81 -20.04 20.77
CA ARG A 42 -5.61 -19.78 19.96
C ARG A 42 -4.51 -19.08 20.76
N LEU A 43 -4.85 -18.16 21.65
CA LEU A 43 -3.86 -17.45 22.47
C LEU A 43 -3.15 -18.38 23.47
N VAL A 44 -3.86 -19.38 23.99
CA VAL A 44 -3.32 -20.35 24.96
C VAL A 44 -2.62 -21.52 24.26
N ASP A 45 -3.24 -22.07 23.22
CA ASP A 45 -2.78 -23.30 22.56
C ASP A 45 -1.75 -23.06 21.46
N HIS A 46 -1.66 -21.86 20.87
CA HIS A 46 -0.59 -21.57 19.92
C HIS A 46 0.70 -21.19 20.64
N PRO A 47 1.84 -21.80 20.25
CA PRO A 47 3.13 -21.44 20.82
C PRO A 47 3.45 -19.96 20.54
N SER A 48 3.80 -19.23 21.59
CA SER A 48 4.22 -17.82 21.51
C SER A 48 5.52 -17.60 20.73
N LEU A 49 6.26 -18.67 20.43
CA LEU A 49 7.37 -18.67 19.49
C LEU A 49 6.86 -18.91 18.07
N VAL A 50 6.33 -17.86 17.46
CA VAL A 50 6.30 -17.77 16.01
C VAL A 50 7.75 -17.60 15.55
N PRO A 51 8.27 -18.41 14.60
CA PRO A 51 9.59 -18.17 14.02
C PRO A 51 9.55 -16.81 13.33
N ALA A 52 10.02 -15.78 14.02
CA ALA A 52 10.05 -14.44 13.50
C ALA A 52 11.01 -14.43 12.30
N PRO A 53 10.62 -13.81 11.17
CA PRO A 53 11.51 -13.70 10.05
C PRO A 53 12.76 -12.91 10.47
N PRO A 54 13.93 -13.18 9.87
CA PRO A 54 15.18 -12.55 10.26
C PRO A 54 15.04 -11.01 10.22
N SER A 55 15.77 -10.33 11.12
CA SER A 55 15.63 -8.88 11.35
C SER A 55 15.73 -8.10 10.03
N ALA A 56 15.02 -6.99 9.91
CA ALA A 56 15.06 -6.18 8.67
C ALA A 56 16.50 -5.81 8.27
N ALA A 57 17.36 -5.54 9.26
CA ALA A 57 18.79 -5.27 9.06
C ALA A 57 19.53 -6.45 8.40
N SER A 58 19.25 -7.69 8.81
CA SER A 58 19.88 -8.88 8.23
C SER A 58 19.45 -9.18 6.78
N ARG A 59 18.38 -8.53 6.29
CA ARG A 59 17.92 -8.65 4.90
C ARG A 59 18.62 -7.69 3.96
N VAL A 60 19.31 -6.68 4.47
CA VAL A 60 20.07 -5.74 3.67
C VAL A 60 21.41 -6.39 3.33
N THR A 61 21.53 -6.90 2.12
CA THR A 61 22.83 -7.39 1.60
C THR A 61 23.76 -6.19 1.42
N ASP A 62 24.84 -6.12 2.18
CA ASP A 62 25.90 -5.13 1.97
C ASP A 62 26.58 -5.40 0.61
N ARG A 63 26.29 -4.57 -0.38
CA ARG A 63 26.92 -4.61 -1.72
C ARG A 63 27.87 -3.43 -1.93
N SER A 64 28.50 -2.93 -0.86
CA SER A 64 29.33 -1.73 -0.87
C SER A 64 30.34 -1.64 -2.03
N PHE A 65 31.06 -2.72 -2.36
CA PHE A 65 32.03 -2.70 -3.47
C PHE A 65 31.37 -2.73 -4.86
N GLY A 66 30.37 -3.59 -5.06
CA GLY A 66 29.68 -3.72 -6.34
C GLY A 66 28.92 -2.44 -6.71
N ASP A 67 28.24 -1.85 -5.73
CA ASP A 67 27.52 -0.59 -5.90
C ASP A 67 28.48 0.57 -6.19
N LEU A 68 29.67 0.59 -5.56
CA LEU A 68 30.70 1.59 -5.84
C LEU A 68 31.26 1.47 -7.26
N VAL A 69 31.55 0.26 -7.73
CA VAL A 69 32.01 0.00 -9.10
C VAL A 69 30.94 0.39 -10.11
N GLN A 70 29.69 -0.05 -9.89
CA GLN A 70 28.56 0.30 -10.75
C GLN A 70 28.33 1.81 -10.80
N THR A 71 28.41 2.49 -9.65
CA THR A 71 28.27 3.94 -9.59
C THR A 71 29.37 4.64 -10.37
N ARG A 72 30.63 4.20 -10.22
CA ARG A 72 31.74 4.80 -10.95
C ARG A 72 31.64 4.56 -12.44
N TRP A 73 31.27 3.35 -12.84
CA TRP A 73 31.05 2.97 -14.23
C TRP A 73 29.99 3.86 -14.89
N ASN A 74 28.83 4.01 -14.23
CA ASN A 74 27.75 4.86 -14.71
C ASN A 74 28.17 6.33 -14.83
N GLN A 75 28.97 6.83 -13.88
CA GLN A 75 29.51 8.20 -13.94
C GLN A 75 30.42 8.41 -15.15
N GLU A 76 31.31 7.45 -15.47
CA GLU A 76 32.20 7.59 -16.63
C GLU A 76 31.42 7.50 -17.95
N LEU A 77 30.44 6.59 -18.05
CA LEU A 77 29.55 6.52 -19.22
C LEU A 77 28.77 7.83 -19.42
N ALA A 78 28.23 8.41 -18.35
CA ALA A 78 27.50 9.67 -18.42
C ALA A 78 28.40 10.80 -18.95
N LYS A 79 29.64 10.92 -18.47
CA LYS A 79 30.60 11.92 -18.96
C LYS A 79 30.91 11.74 -20.45
N LEU A 80 31.14 10.51 -20.89
CA LEU A 80 31.38 10.22 -22.31
C LEU A 80 30.19 10.63 -23.17
N PHE A 81 28.97 10.28 -22.73
CA PHE A 81 27.76 10.62 -23.47
C PHE A 81 27.52 12.13 -23.54
N HIS A 82 27.68 12.84 -22.42
CA HIS A 82 27.59 14.30 -22.40
C HIS A 82 28.66 14.95 -23.27
N GLY A 83 29.90 14.48 -23.21
CA GLY A 83 30.99 14.98 -24.05
C GLY A 83 30.72 14.78 -25.54
N ALA A 84 30.26 13.59 -25.94
CA ALA A 84 29.90 13.32 -27.34
C ALA A 84 28.74 14.21 -27.82
N ARG A 85 27.72 14.41 -26.98
CA ARG A 85 26.59 15.28 -27.28
C ARG A 85 27.00 16.74 -27.43
N ASP A 86 27.88 17.24 -26.56
CA ASP A 86 28.38 18.62 -26.63
C ASP A 86 29.22 18.84 -27.89
N LEU A 87 30.02 17.85 -28.30
CA LEU A 87 30.78 17.89 -29.54
C LEU A 87 29.88 17.91 -30.77
N ASP A 88 28.83 17.08 -30.79
CA ASP A 88 27.84 17.05 -31.86
C ASP A 88 27.12 18.40 -31.98
N GLN A 89 26.68 18.98 -30.86
CA GLN A 89 26.06 20.30 -30.85
C GLN A 89 26.98 21.40 -31.38
N ARG A 90 28.27 21.37 -31.01
CA ARG A 90 29.27 22.33 -31.51
C ARG A 90 29.54 22.14 -33.01
N ALA A 91 29.61 20.90 -33.49
CA ALA A 91 29.78 20.61 -34.90
C ALA A 91 28.58 21.10 -35.73
N VAL A 92 27.35 20.90 -35.23
CA VAL A 92 26.14 21.44 -35.85
C VAL A 92 26.13 22.97 -35.84
N ALA A 93 26.52 23.59 -34.73
CA ALA A 93 26.60 25.05 -34.63
C ALA A 93 27.63 25.63 -35.62
N TRP A 94 28.81 25.01 -35.72
CA TRP A 94 29.84 25.40 -36.67
C TRP A 94 29.41 25.19 -38.13
N GLY A 95 28.74 24.07 -38.43
CA GLY A 95 28.18 23.81 -39.76
C GLY A 95 27.13 24.86 -40.14
N LYS A 96 26.26 25.26 -39.20
CA LYS A 96 25.29 26.34 -39.42
C LYS A 96 25.98 27.68 -39.65
N SER A 97 27.00 28.04 -38.86
CA SER A 97 27.71 29.31 -39.05
C SER A 97 28.45 29.36 -40.39
N LEU A 98 28.93 28.22 -40.90
CA LEU A 98 29.62 28.14 -42.20
C LEU A 98 28.64 28.20 -43.38
N LEU A 99 27.45 27.59 -43.27
CA LEU A 99 26.45 27.56 -44.34
C LEU A 99 25.61 28.83 -44.43
N TYR A 100 25.30 29.45 -43.29
CA TYR A 100 24.42 30.63 -43.24
C TYR A 100 25.19 31.94 -43.04
N GLY A 101 26.50 31.89 -42.75
CA GLY A 101 27.27 33.07 -42.35
C GLY A 101 26.85 33.58 -40.98
N GLU A 102 27.73 34.27 -40.25
CA GLU A 102 27.33 35.00 -39.06
C GLU A 102 26.34 36.10 -39.47
N GLU A 103 25.03 35.87 -39.28
CA GLU A 103 24.08 36.97 -39.21
C GLU A 103 24.48 37.85 -38.03
N LYS A 104 25.04 39.01 -38.38
CA LYS A 104 25.35 40.13 -37.48
C LYS A 104 24.12 40.57 -36.69
#